data_AF-A0A1G9MTB5-F1
#
_entry.id   AF-A0A1G9MTB5-F1
#
_cell.length_a   1.000
_cell.length_b   1.000
_cell.length_c   1.000
_cell.angle_alpha   90.00
_cell.angle_beta   90.00
_cell.angle_gamma   90.00
#
_symmetry.space_group_name_H-M   'P 1'
#
loop_
_entity.id
_entity.type
_entity.pdbx_description
1 polymer ?
#
loop_
_entity_poly.entity_id
_entity_poly.type
_entity_poly.pdbx_seq_one_letter_code
_entity_poly.pdbx_strand_id
1 'polypeptide(L)'
;MDLLSDEYAPATSDPLDAVEQAVIAEQYPYDREENGELHLSVPGAWRDHQMWFAWRPELDALHICSSLDLKVTSNRFRDVCELVARLNEKLWLGHFDVWVEDGSVVYRHAISLPAGENVSPAQAATMISAAQEAGERFYPAFHFLIWGGKNVEEATAAAMFETAGEA
;
A
#
# COMPACT_ATOMS: atom_id res chain seq x y z
N MET A 1 -9.07 -52.62 7.26
CA MET A 1 -10.04 -51.64 6.76
C MET A 1 -10.68 -51.04 7.98
N ASP A 2 -10.07 -49.98 8.50
CA ASP A 2 -10.83 -48.93 9.16
C ASP A 2 -10.35 -47.63 8.50
N LEU A 3 -11.31 -47.00 7.85
CA LEU A 3 -11.22 -45.84 7.00
C LEU A 3 -11.81 -44.70 7.83
N LEU A 4 -11.17 -43.52 7.77
CA LEU A 4 -11.69 -42.21 8.19
C LEU A 4 -11.45 -41.81 9.65
N SER A 5 -10.39 -41.02 9.86
CA SER A 5 -10.51 -39.71 10.50
C SER A 5 -9.29 -38.82 10.19
N ASP A 6 -9.09 -38.54 8.90
CA ASP A 6 -8.33 -37.37 8.42
C ASP A 6 -9.24 -36.12 8.30
N GLU A 7 -10.42 -36.13 8.91
CA GLU A 7 -11.34 -34.99 8.93
C GLU A 7 -11.11 -34.15 10.19
N TYR A 8 -10.25 -33.14 10.08
CA TYR A 8 -10.52 -31.71 10.33
C TYR A 8 -9.18 -30.96 10.44
N ALA A 9 -8.37 -30.94 9.36
CA ALA A 9 -7.51 -29.78 9.21
C ALA A 9 -8.45 -28.59 8.97
N PRO A 10 -8.50 -27.57 9.84
CA PRO A 10 -9.28 -26.38 9.52
C PRO A 10 -8.80 -25.89 8.15
N ALA A 11 -9.72 -25.70 7.21
CA ALA A 11 -9.38 -25.07 5.94
C ALA A 11 -8.68 -23.76 6.29
N THR A 12 -7.39 -23.66 5.97
CA THR A 12 -6.63 -22.43 6.15
C THR A 12 -7.30 -21.40 5.27
N SER A 13 -8.07 -20.49 5.88
CA SER A 13 -8.78 -19.44 5.16
C SER A 13 -7.74 -18.56 4.48
N ASP A 14 -7.89 -18.33 3.17
CA ASP A 14 -6.99 -17.46 2.43
C ASP A 14 -7.10 -16.05 3.03
N PRO A 15 -5.99 -15.41 3.45
CA PRO A 15 -6.03 -14.05 3.98
C PRO A 15 -6.64 -13.02 3.03
N LEU A 16 -6.60 -13.27 1.72
CA LEU A 16 -7.25 -12.41 0.74
C LEU A 16 -8.78 -12.44 0.79
N ASP A 17 -9.40 -13.48 1.38
CA ASP A 17 -10.86 -13.54 1.51
C ASP A 17 -11.39 -12.41 2.40
N ALA A 18 -10.64 -12.06 3.45
CA ALA A 18 -10.99 -10.92 4.30
C ALA A 18 -10.75 -9.58 3.61
N VAL A 19 -9.76 -9.50 2.72
CA VAL A 19 -9.52 -8.33 1.86
C VAL A 19 -10.67 -8.14 0.87
N GLU A 20 -11.13 -9.22 0.22
CA GLU A 20 -12.30 -9.20 -0.67
C GLU A 20 -13.55 -8.67 0.04
N GLN A 21 -13.80 -9.16 1.26
CA GLN A 21 -14.93 -8.69 2.05
C GLN A 21 -14.86 -7.18 2.32
N ALA A 22 -13.66 -6.65 2.58
CA ALA A 22 -13.46 -5.22 2.80
C ALA A 22 -13.73 -4.41 1.52
N VAL A 23 -13.16 -4.81 0.37
CA VAL A 23 -13.35 -4.08 -0.90
C VAL A 23 -14.79 -4.15 -1.40
N ILE A 24 -15.48 -5.27 -1.19
CA ILE A 24 -16.92 -5.42 -1.51
C ILE A 24 -17.76 -4.47 -0.65
N ALA A 25 -17.46 -4.37 0.65
CA ALA A 25 -18.19 -3.50 1.57
C ALA A 25 -18.05 -2.02 1.18
N GLU A 26 -16.85 -1.61 0.76
CA GLU A 26 -16.56 -0.24 0.30
C GLU A 26 -16.92 0.01 -1.18
N GLN A 27 -17.36 -1.02 -1.91
CA GLN A 27 -17.71 -0.98 -3.34
C GLN A 27 -16.56 -0.54 -4.25
N TYR A 28 -15.32 -0.88 -3.88
CA TYR A 28 -14.18 -0.61 -4.76
C TYR A 28 -14.10 -1.62 -5.90
N PRO A 29 -13.75 -1.19 -7.13
CA PRO A 29 -13.40 -2.12 -8.19
C PRO A 29 -12.15 -2.90 -7.79
N TYR A 30 -12.21 -4.23 -7.94
CA TYR A 30 -11.11 -5.13 -7.64
C TYR A 30 -11.03 -6.29 -8.63
N ASP A 31 -9.85 -6.91 -8.72
CA ASP A 31 -9.60 -8.13 -9.47
C ASP A 31 -8.66 -9.04 -8.65
N ARG A 32 -9.01 -10.32 -8.52
CA ARG A 32 -8.18 -11.31 -7.80
C ARG A 32 -7.51 -12.21 -8.80
N GLU A 33 -6.20 -12.25 -8.73
CA GLU A 33 -5.38 -13.10 -9.57
C GLU A 33 -5.17 -14.49 -8.93
N GLU A 34 -4.98 -15.50 -9.77
CA GLU A 34 -4.64 -16.87 -9.34
C GLU A 34 -3.27 -16.95 -8.64
N ASN A 35 -2.45 -15.90 -8.75
CA ASN A 35 -1.09 -15.83 -8.21
C ASN A 35 -1.02 -15.42 -6.72
N GLY A 36 -2.17 -15.26 -6.04
CA GLY A 36 -2.22 -14.82 -4.65
C GLY A 36 -2.12 -13.30 -4.47
N GLU A 37 -2.60 -12.54 -5.46
CA GLU A 37 -2.71 -11.09 -5.41
C GLU A 37 -4.15 -10.62 -5.64
N LEU A 38 -4.51 -9.50 -5.00
CA LEU A 38 -5.79 -8.83 -5.19
C LEU A 38 -5.52 -7.35 -5.49
N HIS A 39 -5.84 -6.93 -6.70
CA HIS A 39 -5.70 -5.55 -7.15
C HIS A 39 -6.98 -4.78 -6.91
N LEU A 40 -6.86 -3.51 -6.53
CA LEU A 40 -7.98 -2.62 -6.29
C LEU A 40 -7.65 -1.19 -6.70
N SER A 41 -8.67 -0.43 -7.07
CA SER A 41 -8.55 1.00 -7.38
C SER A 41 -9.42 1.82 -6.42
N VAL A 42 -8.79 2.69 -5.65
CA VAL A 42 -9.46 3.55 -4.66
C VAL A 42 -9.45 5.00 -5.15
N PRO A 43 -10.60 5.69 -5.21
CA PRO A 43 -10.64 7.10 -5.63
C PRO A 43 -9.79 8.01 -4.73
N GLY A 44 -9.10 8.99 -5.33
CA GLY A 44 -8.29 9.98 -4.62
C GLY A 44 -8.49 11.39 -5.18
N ALA A 45 -8.04 12.41 -4.45
CA ALA A 45 -8.19 13.81 -4.88
C ALA A 45 -7.15 14.18 -5.95
N TRP A 46 -5.95 13.62 -5.85
CA TRP A 46 -4.91 13.81 -6.87
C TRP A 46 -5.07 12.86 -8.05
N ARG A 47 -5.38 11.60 -7.74
CA ARG A 47 -5.55 10.51 -8.70
C ARG A 47 -6.16 9.30 -8.01
N ASP A 48 -6.67 8.37 -8.80
CA ASP A 48 -7.04 7.05 -8.29
C ASP A 48 -5.77 6.29 -7.87
N HIS A 49 -5.84 5.69 -6.68
CA HIS A 49 -4.78 4.88 -6.08
C HIS A 49 -4.91 3.45 -6.56
N GLN A 50 -3.91 3.02 -7.34
CA GLN A 50 -3.79 1.62 -7.75
C GLN A 50 -3.04 0.87 -6.65
N MET A 51 -3.74 -0.04 -5.99
CA MET A 51 -3.22 -0.83 -4.89
C MET A 51 -3.29 -2.31 -5.19
N TRP A 52 -2.46 -3.09 -4.52
CA TRP A 52 -2.59 -4.53 -4.54
C TRP A 52 -2.22 -5.14 -3.19
N PHE A 53 -3.01 -6.12 -2.79
CA PHE A 53 -2.65 -7.04 -1.72
C PHE A 53 -1.92 -8.23 -2.29
N ALA A 54 -0.94 -8.73 -1.54
CA ALA A 54 -0.22 -9.95 -1.89
C ALA A 54 -0.07 -10.81 -0.63
N TRP A 55 -0.58 -12.04 -0.69
CA TRP A 55 -0.31 -13.04 0.33
C TRP A 55 1.02 -13.72 0.03
N ARG A 56 1.91 -13.79 1.03
CA ARG A 56 3.22 -14.43 0.93
C ARG A 56 3.29 -15.60 1.92
N PRO A 57 2.88 -16.82 1.52
CA PRO A 57 2.86 -17.98 2.41
C PRO A 57 4.23 -18.30 3.01
N GLU A 58 5.31 -18.03 2.29
CA GLU A 58 6.67 -18.33 2.74
C GLU A 58 7.11 -17.45 3.92
N LEU A 59 6.42 -16.32 4.14
CA LEU A 59 6.73 -15.33 5.18
C LEU A 59 5.61 -15.22 6.21
N ASP A 60 4.51 -15.98 6.05
CA ASP A 60 3.26 -15.78 6.77
C ASP A 60 2.89 -14.28 6.83
N ALA A 61 2.89 -13.61 5.67
CA ALA A 61 2.74 -12.16 5.61
C ALA A 61 1.75 -11.71 4.53
N LEU A 62 0.82 -10.82 4.91
CA LEU A 62 -0.05 -10.11 3.99
C LEU A 62 0.52 -8.71 3.75
N HIS A 63 0.81 -8.41 2.49
CA HIS A 63 1.29 -7.11 2.07
C HIS A 63 0.18 -6.32 1.40
N ILE A 64 0.19 -5.00 1.58
CA ILE A 64 -0.45 -4.04 0.67
C ILE A 64 0.64 -3.17 0.06
N CYS A 65 0.52 -2.90 -1.23
CA CYS A 65 1.31 -1.89 -1.90
C CYS A 65 0.39 -0.92 -2.64
N SER A 66 0.82 0.34 -2.78
CA SER A 66 0.13 1.36 -3.56
C SER A 66 1.16 2.13 -4.39
N SER A 67 0.98 2.14 -5.71
CA SER A 67 1.86 2.89 -6.60
C SER A 67 1.42 4.35 -6.68
N LEU A 68 2.36 5.28 -6.54
CA LEU A 68 2.10 6.69 -6.83
C LEU A 68 2.11 6.98 -8.34
N ASP A 69 2.56 6.01 -9.16
CA ASP A 69 2.77 6.14 -10.61
C ASP A 69 3.53 7.44 -10.95
N LEU A 70 4.59 7.63 -10.17
CA LEU A 70 5.63 8.62 -10.38
C LEU A 70 6.89 7.87 -10.80
N LYS A 71 7.59 8.41 -11.81
CA LYS A 71 8.83 7.86 -12.33
C LYS A 71 10.00 8.78 -11.99
N VAL A 72 10.83 8.32 -11.05
CA VAL A 72 12.02 9.03 -10.61
C VAL A 72 13.12 8.90 -11.67
N THR A 73 13.61 10.04 -12.14
CA THR A 73 14.76 10.08 -13.05
C THR A 73 16.07 9.87 -12.31
N SER A 74 17.08 9.32 -12.99
CA SER A 74 18.38 8.99 -12.39
C SER A 74 19.09 10.19 -11.72
N ASN A 75 18.93 11.40 -12.26
CA ASN A 75 19.48 12.63 -11.68
C ASN A 75 18.76 13.10 -10.40
N ARG A 76 17.55 12.61 -10.13
CA ARG A 76 16.75 12.93 -8.94
C ARG A 76 16.70 11.80 -7.92
N PHE A 77 17.22 10.61 -8.26
CA PHE A 77 17.12 9.42 -7.43
C PHE A 77 17.59 9.65 -5.99
N ARG A 78 18.76 10.27 -5.80
CA ARG A 78 19.30 10.58 -4.47
C ARG A 78 18.38 11.53 -3.68
N ASP A 79 17.91 12.59 -4.32
CA ASP A 79 17.01 13.56 -3.69
C ASP A 79 15.70 12.89 -3.25
N VAL A 80 15.16 11.99 -4.09
CA VAL A 80 13.92 11.26 -3.75
C VAL A 80 14.14 10.26 -2.64
N CYS A 81 15.28 9.55 -2.59
CA CYS A 81 15.61 8.69 -1.45
C CYS A 81 15.67 9.48 -0.13
N GLU A 82 16.23 10.69 -0.16
CA GLU A 82 16.25 11.57 1.01
C GLU A 82 14.85 12.06 1.39
N LEU A 83 14.03 12.43 0.40
CA LEU A 83 12.63 12.80 0.64
C LEU A 83 11.86 11.63 1.28
N VAL A 84 11.98 10.42 0.74
CA VAL A 84 11.36 9.21 1.28
C VAL A 84 11.73 9.01 2.75
N ALA A 85 13.01 9.15 3.11
CA ALA A 85 13.44 9.04 4.50
C ALA A 85 12.71 10.06 5.40
N ARG A 86 12.63 11.33 4.97
CA ARG A 86 11.96 12.41 5.73
C ARG A 86 10.44 12.23 5.83
N LEU A 87 9.81 11.68 4.79
CA LEU A 87 8.36 11.45 4.78
C LEU A 87 7.99 10.20 5.59
N ASN A 88 8.82 9.15 5.56
CA ASN A 88 8.60 7.93 6.33
C ASN A 88 8.59 8.18 7.85
N GLU A 89 9.35 9.16 8.35
CA GLU A 89 9.26 9.60 9.75
C GLU A 89 7.86 10.11 10.16
N LYS A 90 7.02 10.46 9.19
CA LYS A 90 5.68 11.04 9.39
C LYS A 90 4.55 10.03 9.16
N LEU A 91 4.88 8.80 8.80
CA LEU A 91 3.94 7.70 8.62
C LEU A 91 3.79 6.91 9.91
N TRP A 92 2.53 6.60 10.26
CA TRP A 92 2.22 5.69 11.37
C TRP A 92 2.23 4.23 10.92
N LEU A 93 1.79 3.98 9.68
CA LEU A 93 1.67 2.66 9.08
C LEU A 93 2.33 2.65 7.72
N GLY A 94 3.08 1.59 7.45
CA GLY A 94 3.81 1.40 6.20
C GLY A 94 4.97 2.38 5.99
N HIS A 95 5.47 2.41 4.77
CA HIS A 95 6.58 3.25 4.34
C HIS A 95 6.54 3.42 2.81
N PHE A 96 7.22 4.44 2.30
CA PHE A 96 7.54 4.54 0.88
C PHE A 96 8.86 3.85 0.55
N ASP A 97 8.88 3.18 -0.58
CA ASP A 97 10.04 2.64 -1.28
C ASP A 97 10.24 3.38 -2.61
N VAL A 98 11.50 3.44 -3.06
CA VAL A 98 11.86 3.80 -4.44
C VAL A 98 12.48 2.59 -5.10
N TRP A 99 11.82 2.02 -6.09
CA TRP A 99 12.33 0.85 -6.80
C TRP A 99 13.40 1.28 -7.80
N VAL A 100 14.60 0.70 -7.65
CA VAL A 100 15.78 1.06 -8.45
C VAL A 100 15.61 0.71 -9.92
N GLU A 101 14.91 -0.38 -10.21
CA GLU A 101 14.77 -0.94 -11.56
C GLU A 101 14.03 0.01 -12.51
N ASP A 102 12.97 0.66 -12.03
CA ASP A 102 12.07 1.44 -12.87
C ASP A 102 11.76 2.85 -12.33
N GLY A 103 12.38 3.22 -11.20
CA GLY A 103 12.20 4.52 -10.55
C GLY A 103 10.82 4.71 -9.93
N SER A 104 10.02 3.66 -9.74
CA SER A 104 8.68 3.78 -9.16
C SER A 104 8.75 4.14 -7.68
N VAL A 105 7.87 5.05 -7.25
CA VAL A 105 7.62 5.32 -5.83
C VAL A 105 6.39 4.53 -5.39
N VAL A 106 6.57 3.66 -4.39
CA VAL A 106 5.54 2.71 -3.96
C VAL A 106 5.39 2.82 -2.45
N TYR A 107 4.18 3.02 -1.95
CA TYR A 107 3.86 2.80 -0.55
C TYR A 107 3.74 1.29 -0.30
N ARG A 108 4.29 0.80 0.81
CA ARG A 108 4.22 -0.60 1.23
C ARG A 108 3.90 -0.71 2.71
N HIS A 109 2.98 -1.59 3.05
CA HIS A 109 2.74 -2.03 4.41
C HIS A 109 2.54 -3.54 4.47
N ALA A 110 2.92 -4.15 5.58
CA ALA A 110 2.91 -5.58 5.77
C ALA A 110 2.48 -5.90 7.20
N ILE A 111 1.76 -6.99 7.35
CA ILE A 111 1.40 -7.59 8.63
C ILE A 111 1.70 -9.08 8.60
N SER A 112 2.20 -9.60 9.71
CA SER A 112 2.47 -11.02 9.87
C SER A 112 1.20 -11.72 10.37
N LEU A 113 0.93 -12.91 9.83
CA LEU A 113 -0.20 -13.78 10.12
C LEU A 113 0.31 -15.18 10.51
N PRO A 114 1.06 -15.30 11.62
CA PRO A 114 1.69 -16.55 12.00
C PRO A 114 0.66 -17.62 12.37
N ALA A 115 1.06 -18.88 12.26
CA ALA A 115 0.28 -20.01 12.78
C ALA A 115 -1.17 -20.10 12.28
N GLY A 116 -1.43 -19.64 11.05
CA GLY A 116 -2.77 -19.67 10.46
C GLY A 116 -3.71 -18.58 10.99
N GLU A 117 -3.17 -17.54 11.62
CA GLU A 117 -3.91 -16.30 11.86
C GLU A 117 -4.40 -15.68 10.55
N ASN A 118 -5.41 -14.83 10.65
CA ASN A 118 -5.97 -14.12 9.51
C ASN A 118 -6.31 -12.69 9.91
N VAL A 119 -6.45 -11.81 8.93
CA VAL A 119 -6.96 -10.47 9.13
C VAL A 119 -8.48 -10.46 9.19
N SER A 120 -9.02 -9.51 9.96
CA SER A 120 -10.41 -9.13 9.81
C SER A 120 -10.59 -8.20 8.59
N PRO A 121 -11.79 -8.16 7.98
CA PRO A 121 -12.09 -7.16 6.94
C PRO A 121 -11.86 -5.72 7.41
N ALA A 122 -12.10 -5.42 8.69
CA ALA A 122 -11.83 -4.11 9.27
C ALA A 122 -10.33 -3.77 9.30
N GLN A 123 -9.45 -4.75 9.56
CA GLN A 123 -8.00 -4.55 9.46
C GLN A 123 -7.58 -4.34 8.00
N ALA A 124 -8.11 -5.12 7.05
CA ALA A 124 -7.85 -4.91 5.63
C ALA A 124 -8.29 -3.52 5.16
N ALA A 125 -9.48 -3.06 5.56
CA ALA A 125 -9.96 -1.70 5.30
C ALA A 125 -9.02 -0.64 5.88
N THR A 126 -8.52 -0.85 7.10
CA THR A 126 -7.56 0.07 7.73
C THR A 126 -6.24 0.14 6.95
N MET A 127 -5.77 -0.98 6.40
CA MET A 127 -4.57 -1.01 5.54
C MET A 127 -4.80 -0.22 4.24
N ILE A 128 -5.99 -0.35 3.63
CA ILE A 128 -6.38 0.43 2.43
C ILE A 128 -6.41 1.92 2.76
N SER A 129 -7.07 2.32 3.84
CA SER A 129 -7.15 3.71 4.26
C SER A 129 -5.77 4.31 4.55
N ALA A 130 -4.87 3.56 5.19
CA ALA A 130 -3.50 4.00 5.45
C ALA A 130 -2.71 4.24 4.16
N ALA A 131 -2.84 3.35 3.17
CA ALA A 131 -2.21 3.51 1.86
C ALA A 131 -2.76 4.71 1.09
N GLN A 132 -4.09 4.91 1.11
CA GLN A 132 -4.77 6.04 0.48
C GLN A 132 -4.33 7.36 1.13
N GLU A 133 -4.37 7.45 2.46
CA GLU A 133 -3.96 8.64 3.21
C GLU A 133 -2.51 9.00 2.93
N ALA A 134 -1.60 8.01 2.95
CA ALA A 134 -0.20 8.22 2.62
C ALA A 134 -0.04 8.77 1.20
N GLY A 135 -0.73 8.17 0.22
CA GLY A 135 -0.73 8.63 -1.15
C GLY A 135 -1.23 10.07 -1.29
N GLU A 136 -2.40 10.38 -0.75
CA GLU A 136 -3.00 11.72 -0.83
C GLU A 136 -2.15 12.80 -0.15
N ARG A 137 -1.67 12.51 1.05
CA ARG A 137 -0.92 13.47 1.86
C ARG A 137 0.46 13.76 1.29
N PHE A 138 1.14 12.75 0.76
CA PHE A 138 2.56 12.86 0.39
C PHE A 138 2.80 12.97 -1.12
N TYR A 139 1.81 12.68 -1.97
CA TYR A 139 1.93 12.87 -3.42
C TYR A 139 2.44 14.27 -3.82
N PRO A 140 1.97 15.38 -3.23
CA PRO A 140 2.45 16.72 -3.58
C PRO A 140 3.96 16.89 -3.37
N ALA A 141 4.52 16.32 -2.31
CA ALA A 141 5.96 16.41 -2.04
C ALA A 141 6.77 15.72 -3.14
N PHE A 142 6.39 14.50 -3.52
CA PHE A 142 7.03 13.79 -4.62
C PHE A 142 6.88 14.54 -5.95
N HIS A 143 5.66 14.99 -6.26
CA HIS A 143 5.37 15.75 -7.48
C HIS A 143 6.23 17.01 -7.58
N PHE A 144 6.36 17.78 -6.50
CA PHE A 144 7.17 19.02 -6.51
C PHE A 144 8.67 18.76 -6.61
N LEU A 145 9.18 17.69 -6.02
CA LEU A 145 10.59 17.33 -6.15
C LEU A 145 10.94 16.85 -7.56
N ILE A 146 10.11 15.95 -8.12
CA ILE A 146 10.38 15.30 -9.40
C ILE A 146 10.12 16.26 -10.57
N TRP A 147 9.00 16.98 -10.56
CA TRP A 147 8.57 17.84 -11.68
C TRP A 147 8.53 19.33 -11.34
N GLY A 148 8.30 19.70 -10.08
CA GLY A 148 8.23 21.10 -9.65
C GLY A 148 9.59 21.80 -9.48
N GLY A 149 10.69 21.07 -9.60
CA GLY A 149 12.05 21.63 -9.49
C GLY A 149 12.47 22.03 -8.07
N LYS A 150 11.64 21.76 -7.06
CA LYS A 150 11.91 22.09 -5.65
C LYS A 150 13.07 21.23 -5.11
N ASN A 151 13.74 21.73 -4.09
CA ASN A 151 14.67 20.91 -3.30
C ASN A 151 13.93 20.03 -2.27
N VAL A 152 14.66 19.15 -1.58
CA VAL A 152 14.09 18.18 -0.63
C VAL A 152 13.38 18.89 0.54
N GLU A 153 13.95 19.97 1.08
CA GLU A 153 13.35 20.75 2.16
C GLU A 153 12.01 21.35 1.75
N GLU A 154 11.98 22.02 0.59
CA GLU A 154 10.81 22.69 0.04
C GLU A 154 9.71 21.68 -0.33
N ALA A 155 10.10 20.51 -0.87
CA ALA A 155 9.20 19.41 -1.16
C ALA A 155 8.60 18.82 0.13
N THR A 156 9.42 18.61 1.16
CA THR A 156 8.96 18.12 2.46
C THR A 156 7.93 19.08 3.08
N ALA A 157 8.19 20.39 3.00
CA ALA A 157 7.26 21.41 3.50
C ALA A 157 5.91 21.37 2.79
N ALA A 158 5.86 20.98 1.51
CA ALA A 158 4.62 20.88 0.75
C ALA A 158 3.66 19.80 1.29
N ALA A 159 4.17 18.71 1.88
CA ALA A 159 3.34 17.70 2.54
C ALA A 159 2.91 18.10 3.97
N MET A 160 3.44 19.21 4.50
CA MET A 160 3.10 19.73 5.83
C MET A 160 2.02 20.80 5.79
N PHE A 161 1.74 21.36 4.61
CA PHE A 161 0.53 22.14 4.41
C PHE A 161 -0.61 21.13 4.33
N GLU A 162 -1.33 20.98 5.44
CA GLU A 162 -2.66 20.38 5.43
C GLU A 162 -3.39 20.94 4.22
N THR A 163 -3.96 20.07 3.38
CA THR A 163 -5.10 20.43 2.58
C THR A 163 -6.13 20.98 3.55
N ALA A 164 -6.09 22.29 3.80
CA ALA A 164 -7.19 23.03 4.38
C ALA A 164 -8.34 22.73 3.43
N GLY A 165 -9.19 21.79 3.83
CA GLY A 165 -10.31 21.34 3.04
C GLY A 165 -11.05 22.57 2.54
N GLU A 166 -11.27 22.62 1.24
CA GLU A 166 -12.25 23.55 0.71
C GLU A 166 -13.58 23.24 1.38
N ALA A 167 -14.11 24.25 2.08
CA ALA A 167 -15.49 24.30 2.55
C ALA A 167 -16.38 24.89 1.46
#